data_AF-A0A497GWE6-F1
#
_entry.id   AF-A0A497GWE6-F1
#
_cell.length_a   1.000
_cell.length_b   1.000
_cell.length_c   1.000
_cell.angle_alpha   90.00
_cell.angle_beta   90.00
_cell.angle_gamma   90.00
#
_symmetry.space_group_name_H-M   'P 1'
#
loop_
_entity.id
_entity.type
_entity.pdbx_description
1 polymer ?
#
loop_
_entity_poly.entity_id
_entity_poly.type
_entity_poly.pdbx_seq_one_letter_code
_entity_poly.pdbx_strand_id
1 'polypeptide(L)'
;MGVGLPDNVLAKMILEGCSTVEEAIDLLKSVPRLGQFTFTLGDAKGDIAVVEVGYSELDVEIPEEGYAFRTNHFKSARMREKYYDPYHYTAYEREDTLARWRHLDERVRGALGTIDLNFVKRLMRYHDPSGHSICRHVGEGDVPVETVASMIALPRKSRMLFAEGPPCEHPYLTFDLGGGMP
;
A
#
# COMPACT_ATOMS: atom_id res chain seq x y z
N MET A 1 -15.66 -13.33 7.69
CA MET A 1 -15.82 -12.06 6.96
C MET A 1 -17.12 -11.41 7.45
N GLY A 2 -17.07 -10.21 8.02
CA GLY A 2 -18.27 -9.50 8.51
C GLY A 2 -19.15 -8.97 7.36
N VAL A 3 -20.32 -8.40 7.66
CA VAL A 3 -21.17 -7.71 6.66
C VAL A 3 -20.72 -6.26 6.56
N GLY A 4 -20.47 -5.76 5.35
CA GLY A 4 -20.06 -4.36 5.14
C GLY A 4 -19.69 -4.05 3.70
N LEU A 5 -19.11 -2.86 3.49
CA LEU A 5 -18.67 -2.41 2.18
C LEU A 5 -17.29 -3.01 1.83
N PRO A 6 -17.10 -3.55 0.62
CA PRO A 6 -15.80 -4.03 0.15
C PRO A 6 -14.82 -2.86 -0.06
N ASP A 7 -13.53 -3.20 -0.07
CA ASP A 7 -12.41 -2.26 -0.21
C ASP A 7 -12.50 -1.38 -1.47
N ASN A 8 -12.88 -1.94 -2.61
CA ASN A 8 -13.02 -1.19 -3.86
C ASN A 8 -14.14 -0.14 -3.81
N VAL A 9 -15.25 -0.42 -3.12
CA VAL A 9 -16.33 0.54 -2.90
C VAL A 9 -15.88 1.64 -1.94
N LEU A 10 -15.18 1.28 -0.87
CA LEU A 10 -14.63 2.25 0.08
C LEU A 10 -13.59 3.15 -0.58
N ALA A 11 -12.70 2.60 -1.41
CA ALA A 11 -11.71 3.36 -2.17
C ALA A 11 -12.40 4.39 -3.08
N LYS A 12 -13.47 3.99 -3.78
CA LYS A 12 -14.28 4.91 -4.60
C LYS A 12 -14.89 6.02 -3.75
N MET A 13 -15.53 5.68 -2.63
CA MET A 13 -16.14 6.69 -1.75
C MET A 13 -15.11 7.69 -1.21
N ILE A 14 -13.91 7.22 -0.84
CA ILE A 14 -12.80 8.08 -0.43
C ILE A 14 -12.38 9.01 -1.57
N LEU A 15 -12.11 8.46 -2.76
CA LEU A 15 -11.64 9.23 -3.91
C LEU A 15 -12.66 10.24 -4.43
N GLU A 16 -13.96 9.99 -4.25
CA GLU A 16 -15.05 10.89 -4.69
C GLU A 16 -15.48 11.89 -3.62
N GLY A 17 -15.37 11.52 -2.34
CA GLY A 17 -16.00 12.26 -1.24
C GLY A 17 -15.02 12.93 -0.27
N CYS A 18 -13.72 12.62 -0.31
CA CYS A 18 -12.74 13.12 0.64
C CYS A 18 -11.66 13.95 -0.06
N SER A 19 -11.35 15.11 0.51
CA SER A 19 -10.26 16.00 0.08
C SER A 19 -9.03 15.90 0.99
N THR A 20 -9.18 15.34 2.20
CA THR A 20 -8.09 15.19 3.17
C THR A 20 -7.96 13.76 3.68
N VAL A 21 -6.77 13.42 4.20
CA VAL A 21 -6.54 12.16 4.89
C VAL A 21 -7.46 12.00 6.10
N GLU A 22 -7.71 13.07 6.85
CA GLU A 22 -8.61 13.08 8.01
C GLU A 22 -10.05 12.70 7.63
N GLU A 23 -10.59 13.32 6.57
CA GLU A 23 -11.94 13.00 6.06
C GLU A 23 -12.05 11.54 5.63
N ALA A 24 -11.03 11.00 4.97
CA ALA A 24 -10.99 9.60 4.56
C ALA A 24 -10.97 8.64 5.76
N ILE A 25 -10.23 8.97 6.82
CA ILE A 25 -10.20 8.21 8.07
C ILE A 25 -11.57 8.24 8.75
N ASP A 26 -12.22 9.39 8.82
CA ASP A 26 -13.53 9.52 9.45
C ASP A 26 -14.64 8.83 8.66
N LEU A 27 -14.58 8.87 7.33
CA LEU A 27 -15.44 8.07 6.47
C LEU A 27 -15.28 6.58 6.79
N LEU A 28 -14.04 6.08 6.82
CA LEU A 28 -13.76 4.67 7.13
C LEU A 28 -14.30 4.27 8.51
N LYS A 29 -14.20 5.14 9.52
CA LYS A 29 -14.77 4.88 10.85
C LYS A 29 -16.30 4.81 10.84
N SER A 30 -16.95 5.61 10.01
CA SER A 30 -18.42 5.80 10.01
C SER A 30 -19.22 4.68 9.31
N VAL A 31 -18.57 3.86 8.47
CA VAL A 31 -19.26 2.87 7.62
C VAL A 31 -18.93 1.43 8.02
N PRO A 32 -19.83 0.45 7.80
CA PRO A 32 -19.50 -0.96 7.96
C PRO A 32 -18.52 -1.42 6.87
N ARG A 33 -17.55 -2.26 7.22
CA ARG A 33 -16.45 -2.68 6.33
C ARG A 33 -16.43 -4.19 6.19
N LEU A 34 -16.19 -4.69 4.98
CA LEU A 34 -16.15 -6.11 4.67
C LEU A 34 -14.71 -6.60 4.52
N GLY A 35 -14.32 -7.61 5.30
CA GLY A 35 -13.04 -8.29 5.11
C GLY A 35 -11.88 -7.64 5.88
N GLN A 36 -10.68 -7.80 5.33
CA GLN A 36 -9.41 -7.34 5.88
C GLN A 36 -8.56 -6.77 4.76
N PHE A 37 -8.11 -5.52 4.90
CA PHE A 37 -7.29 -4.84 3.89
C PHE A 37 -6.58 -3.65 4.54
N THR A 38 -5.75 -2.95 3.77
CA THR A 38 -5.05 -1.75 4.26
C THR A 38 -5.14 -0.64 3.23
N PHE A 39 -5.47 0.57 3.68
CA PHE A 39 -5.37 1.79 2.88
C PHE A 39 -4.08 2.53 3.24
N THR A 40 -3.33 2.93 2.22
CA THR A 40 -2.29 3.96 2.36
C THR A 40 -2.84 5.25 1.75
N LEU A 41 -3.01 6.26 2.59
CA LEU A 41 -3.65 7.52 2.25
C LEU A 41 -2.59 8.63 2.20
N GLY A 42 -2.76 9.56 1.27
CA GLY A 42 -1.98 10.78 1.20
C GLY A 42 -2.74 11.88 0.48
N ASP A 43 -2.60 13.12 0.92
CA ASP A 43 -3.32 14.26 0.34
C ASP A 43 -2.41 15.40 -0.14
N ALA A 44 -3.03 16.42 -0.74
CA ALA A 44 -2.32 17.58 -1.28
C ALA A 44 -1.72 18.48 -0.19
N LYS A 45 -2.14 18.36 1.08
CA LYS A 45 -1.49 19.07 2.20
C LYS A 45 -0.21 18.37 2.63
N GLY A 46 -0.02 17.12 2.22
CA GLY A 46 1.13 16.30 2.55
C GLY A 46 0.91 15.45 3.79
N ASP A 47 -0.33 15.36 4.27
CA ASP A 47 -0.68 14.43 5.32
C ASP A 47 -0.66 13.00 4.76
N ILE A 48 -0.23 12.04 5.57
CA ILE A 48 -0.13 10.63 5.22
C ILE A 48 -0.73 9.82 6.36
N ALA A 49 -1.45 8.76 6.03
CA ALA A 49 -1.88 7.76 7.01
C ALA A 49 -1.86 6.36 6.41
N VAL A 50 -1.68 5.37 7.26
CA VAL A 50 -1.96 3.98 6.93
C VAL A 50 -3.07 3.47 7.82
N VAL A 51 -4.12 2.94 7.21
CA VAL A 51 -5.30 2.43 7.93
C VAL A 51 -5.40 0.93 7.70
N GLU A 52 -5.06 0.15 8.72
CA GLU A 52 -5.32 -1.29 8.73
C GLU A 52 -6.79 -1.52 9.06
N VAL A 53 -7.49 -2.21 8.18
CA VAL A 53 -8.93 -2.39 8.24
C VAL A 53 -9.26 -3.83 8.56
N GLY A 54 -10.05 -4.01 9.62
CA GLY A 54 -10.82 -5.22 9.86
C GLY A 54 -12.32 -4.92 9.86
N TYR A 55 -13.13 -5.96 9.72
CA TYR A 55 -14.58 -5.81 9.63
C TYR A 55 -15.22 -5.17 10.88
N SER A 56 -14.56 -5.23 12.04
CA SER A 56 -15.06 -4.64 13.30
C SER A 56 -14.13 -3.60 13.93
N GLU A 57 -12.88 -3.49 13.47
CA GLU A 57 -11.88 -2.61 14.06
C GLU A 57 -11.04 -1.94 12.98
N LEU A 58 -10.49 -0.78 13.33
CA LEU A 58 -9.52 -0.04 12.53
C LEU A 58 -8.30 0.23 13.39
N ASP A 59 -7.14 0.24 12.74
CA ASP A 59 -5.90 0.76 13.30
C ASP A 59 -5.36 1.83 12.35
N VAL A 60 -5.08 3.01 12.89
CA VAL A 60 -4.65 4.17 12.11
C VAL A 60 -3.24 4.54 12.54
N GLU A 61 -2.29 4.47 11.63
CA GLU A 61 -0.94 4.97 11.80
C GLU A 61 -0.81 6.31 11.09
N ILE A 62 -0.51 7.36 11.87
CA ILE A 62 -0.01 8.65 11.36
C ILE A 62 1.51 8.63 11.55
N PRO A 63 2.33 8.58 10.48
CA PRO A 63 3.76 8.42 10.61
C PRO A 63 4.45 9.69 11.09
N GLU A 64 5.22 9.60 12.18
CA GLU A 64 5.99 10.74 12.73
C GLU A 64 7.13 11.16 11.81
N GLU A 65 7.81 10.20 11.17
CA GLU A 65 8.96 10.45 10.29
C GLU A 65 8.54 10.76 8.83
N GLY A 66 7.24 10.92 8.56
CA GLY A 66 6.72 11.28 7.23
C GLY A 66 6.72 10.15 6.20
N TYR A 67 6.91 8.89 6.62
CA TYR A 67 6.78 7.71 5.76
C TYR A 67 6.12 6.55 6.51
N ALA A 68 5.40 5.72 5.76
CA ALA A 68 4.90 4.44 6.23
C ALA A 68 4.81 3.49 5.03
N PHE A 69 4.89 2.20 5.29
CA PHE A 69 4.69 1.17 4.27
C PHE A 69 4.00 -0.05 4.87
N ARG A 70 3.37 -0.82 3.98
CA ARG A 70 2.70 -2.07 4.29
C ARG A 70 2.99 -3.10 3.22
N THR A 71 3.01 -4.34 3.67
CA THR A 71 2.99 -5.51 2.80
C THR A 71 1.65 -6.22 3.02
N ASN A 72 1.63 -7.53 3.22
CA ASN A 72 0.41 -8.34 3.29
C ASN A 72 0.19 -8.94 4.70
N HIS A 73 0.65 -8.24 5.75
CA HIS A 73 0.40 -8.59 7.14
C HIS A 73 0.02 -7.35 7.96
N PHE A 74 -0.68 -7.56 9.07
CA PHE A 74 -0.94 -6.51 10.06
C PHE A 74 0.34 -6.16 10.82
N LYS A 75 0.76 -4.90 10.71
CA LYS A 75 1.79 -4.30 11.57
C LYS A 75 1.24 -4.14 12.99
N SER A 76 -0.02 -3.71 13.15
CA SER A 76 -0.64 -3.56 14.47
C SER A 76 -0.76 -4.90 15.17
N ALA A 77 -0.20 -4.98 16.39
CA ALA A 77 -0.25 -6.20 17.20
C ALA A 77 -1.70 -6.60 17.54
N ARG A 78 -2.54 -5.62 17.88
CA ARG A 78 -3.96 -5.83 18.17
C ARG A 78 -4.72 -6.37 16.95
N MET A 79 -4.51 -5.77 15.78
CA MET A 79 -5.15 -6.24 14.55
C MET A 79 -4.71 -7.66 14.21
N ARG A 80 -3.40 -7.93 14.34
CA ARG A 80 -2.84 -9.27 14.14
C ARG A 80 -3.48 -10.29 15.08
N GLU A 81 -3.53 -10.01 16.38
CA GLU A 81 -4.12 -10.93 17.37
C GLU A 81 -5.58 -11.27 17.04
N LYS A 82 -6.35 -10.29 16.56
CA LYS A 82 -7.78 -10.46 16.28
C LYS A 82 -8.06 -11.14 14.93
N TYR A 83 -7.29 -10.82 13.90
CA TYR A 83 -7.65 -11.11 12.51
C TYR A 83 -6.70 -12.08 11.81
N TYR A 84 -5.52 -12.35 12.37
CA TYR A 84 -4.58 -13.30 11.79
C TYR A 84 -5.15 -14.72 11.83
N ASP A 85 -5.22 -15.33 10.65
CA ASP A 85 -5.57 -16.74 10.50
C ASP A 85 -4.34 -17.52 10.03
N PRO A 86 -3.74 -18.38 10.88
CA PRO A 86 -2.55 -19.16 10.51
C PRO A 86 -2.82 -20.18 9.40
N TYR A 87 -4.07 -20.52 9.12
CA TYR A 87 -4.46 -21.46 8.06
C TYR A 87 -4.69 -20.78 6.72
N HIS A 88 -4.78 -19.44 6.70
CA HIS A 88 -4.98 -18.68 5.48
C HIS A 88 -3.68 -18.33 4.75
N TYR A 89 -2.54 -18.42 5.44
CA TYR A 89 -1.23 -18.14 4.88
C TYR A 89 -0.31 -19.36 4.97
N THR A 90 0.37 -19.68 3.88
CA THR A 90 1.47 -20.66 3.88
C THR A 90 2.68 -20.13 4.67
N ALA A 91 3.61 -21.01 5.03
CA ALA A 91 4.85 -20.58 5.67
C ALA A 91 5.67 -19.63 4.79
N TYR A 92 5.67 -19.90 3.48
CA TYR A 92 6.32 -19.05 2.49
C TYR A 92 5.69 -17.64 2.46
N GLU A 93 4.36 -17.52 2.34
CA GLU A 93 3.69 -16.20 2.28
C GLU A 93 3.94 -15.34 3.52
N ARG A 94 4.05 -15.98 4.69
CA ARG A 94 4.39 -15.30 5.95
C ARG A 94 5.82 -14.77 5.94
N GLU A 95 6.78 -15.57 5.50
CA GLU A 95 8.16 -15.07 5.39
C GLU A 95 8.27 -14.00 4.30
N ASP A 96 7.62 -14.21 3.16
CA ASP A 96 7.64 -13.27 2.03
C ASP A 96 7.15 -11.88 2.41
N THR A 97 6.00 -11.79 3.08
CA THR A 97 5.48 -10.49 3.50
C THR A 97 6.38 -9.79 4.52
N LEU A 98 7.07 -10.54 5.39
CA LEU A 98 7.98 -9.99 6.39
C LEU A 98 9.32 -9.59 5.77
N ALA A 99 9.89 -10.41 4.89
CA ALA A 99 11.13 -10.14 4.18
C ALA A 99 10.99 -8.88 3.29
N ARG A 100 9.91 -8.77 2.51
CA ARG A 100 9.62 -7.54 1.73
C ARG A 100 9.50 -6.31 2.62
N TRP A 101 8.89 -6.45 3.80
CA TRP A 101 8.80 -5.35 4.76
C TRP A 101 10.19 -4.93 5.27
N ARG A 102 11.06 -5.88 5.61
CA ARG A 102 12.45 -5.59 6.02
C ARG A 102 13.23 -4.90 4.91
N HIS A 103 13.08 -5.34 3.67
CA HIS A 103 13.72 -4.70 2.51
C HIS A 103 13.27 -3.25 2.33
N LEU A 104 11.98 -2.98 2.50
CA LEU A 104 11.42 -1.62 2.48
C LEU A 104 12.00 -0.77 3.62
N ASP A 105 11.96 -1.28 4.86
CA ASP A 105 12.44 -0.57 6.05
C ASP A 105 13.92 -0.18 5.94
N GLU A 106 14.77 -1.14 5.60
CA GLU A 106 16.21 -0.93 5.43
C GLU A 106 16.50 0.18 4.40
N ARG A 107 15.86 0.11 3.22
CA ARG A 107 16.10 1.05 2.12
C ARG A 107 15.56 2.44 2.43
N VAL A 108 14.38 2.54 3.02
CA VAL A 108 13.78 3.82 3.38
C VAL A 108 14.57 4.49 4.50
N ARG A 109 14.92 3.76 5.57
CA ARG A 109 15.76 4.26 6.65
C ARG A 109 17.13 4.73 6.15
N GLY A 110 17.74 3.97 5.24
CA GLY A 110 19.02 4.33 4.61
C GLY A 110 18.96 5.55 3.69
N ALA A 111 17.78 6.00 3.29
CA ALA A 111 17.58 7.11 2.36
C ALA A 111 16.86 8.31 2.97
N LEU A 112 16.58 8.33 4.28
CA LEU A 112 15.87 9.43 4.93
C LEU A 112 16.54 10.78 4.64
N GLY A 113 15.72 11.79 4.36
CA GLY A 113 16.16 13.11 3.91
C GLY A 113 16.58 13.20 2.43
N THR A 114 16.69 12.07 1.72
CA THR A 114 17.08 12.01 0.29
C THR A 114 16.06 11.28 -0.60
N ILE A 115 14.90 10.93 -0.05
CA ILE A 115 13.83 10.24 -0.77
C ILE A 115 13.26 11.17 -1.85
N ASP A 116 13.50 10.80 -3.11
CA ASP A 116 12.95 11.46 -4.29
C ASP A 116 12.16 10.46 -5.17
N LEU A 117 11.57 10.96 -6.26
CA LEU A 117 10.82 10.11 -7.19
C LEU A 117 11.69 8.99 -7.80
N ASN A 118 12.99 9.25 -8.05
CA ASN A 118 13.88 8.25 -8.62
C ASN A 118 14.19 7.14 -7.61
N PHE A 119 14.35 7.48 -6.33
CA PHE A 119 14.46 6.51 -5.25
C PHE A 119 13.23 5.62 -5.19
N VAL A 120 12.02 6.19 -5.19
CA VAL A 120 10.77 5.40 -5.16
C VAL A 120 10.68 4.47 -6.37
N LYS A 121 11.02 4.95 -7.57
CA LYS A 121 11.08 4.09 -8.78
C LYS A 121 12.09 2.94 -8.62
N ARG A 122 13.28 3.19 -8.07
CA ARG A 122 14.27 2.12 -7.80
C ARG A 122 13.75 1.13 -6.75
N LEU A 123 13.12 1.63 -5.68
CA LEU A 123 12.54 0.80 -4.62
C LEU A 123 11.46 -0.13 -5.17
N MET A 124 10.56 0.39 -6.01
CA MET A 124 9.50 -0.41 -6.65
C MET A 124 10.02 -1.42 -7.68
N ARG A 125 11.27 -1.28 -8.13
CA ARG A 125 11.97 -2.18 -9.06
C ARG A 125 12.90 -3.16 -8.35
N TYR A 126 12.87 -3.21 -7.03
CA TYR A 126 13.84 -3.98 -6.27
C TYR A 126 13.56 -5.49 -6.35
N HIS A 127 14.61 -6.25 -6.68
CA HIS A 127 14.66 -7.70 -6.66
C HIS A 127 15.58 -8.21 -5.56
N ASP A 128 15.12 -9.24 -4.85
CA ASP A 128 15.92 -9.93 -3.84
C ASP A 128 16.33 -11.31 -4.38
N PRO A 129 17.64 -11.64 -4.41
CA PRO A 129 18.10 -12.97 -4.81
C PRO A 129 17.48 -14.14 -4.03
N SER A 130 16.95 -13.89 -2.82
CA SER A 130 16.26 -14.91 -2.03
C SER A 130 14.81 -15.20 -2.48
N GLY A 131 14.28 -14.45 -3.46
CA GLY A 131 12.92 -14.61 -4.00
C GLY A 131 11.86 -13.72 -3.34
N HIS A 132 12.23 -12.89 -2.37
CA HIS A 132 11.34 -11.97 -1.65
C HIS A 132 11.39 -10.53 -2.21
N SER A 133 11.33 -10.43 -3.53
CA SER A 133 11.41 -9.18 -4.28
C SER A 133 10.21 -8.25 -4.01
N ILE A 134 10.43 -6.93 -4.09
CA ILE A 134 9.32 -5.95 -4.13
C ILE A 134 8.65 -6.00 -5.52
N CYS A 135 9.47 -6.00 -6.57
CA CYS A 135 9.05 -6.24 -7.95
C CYS A 135 9.05 -7.74 -8.21
N ARG A 136 7.88 -8.38 -8.18
CA ARG A 136 7.75 -9.84 -8.24
C ARG A 136 7.60 -10.33 -9.68
N HIS A 137 8.18 -11.48 -9.97
CA HIS A 137 8.05 -12.16 -11.26
C HIS A 137 7.66 -13.61 -11.10
N VAL A 138 6.97 -14.17 -12.11
CA VAL A 138 6.68 -15.60 -12.15
C VAL A 138 7.99 -16.40 -12.12
N GLY A 139 8.08 -17.36 -11.20
CA GLY A 139 9.29 -18.16 -10.99
C GLY A 139 10.23 -17.62 -9.92
N GLU A 140 9.91 -16.49 -9.29
CA GLU A 140 10.58 -16.04 -8.06
C GLU A 140 9.94 -16.69 -6.82
N GLY A 141 10.74 -17.47 -6.09
CA GLY A 141 10.29 -18.20 -4.90
C GLY A 141 9.27 -19.31 -5.21
N ASP A 142 8.51 -19.71 -4.20
CA ASP A 142 7.67 -20.93 -4.26
C ASP A 142 6.24 -20.69 -4.78
N VAL A 143 5.87 -19.46 -5.13
CA VAL A 143 4.49 -19.11 -5.50
C VAL A 143 4.46 -18.37 -6.84
N PRO A 144 3.61 -18.78 -7.81
CA PRO A 144 3.55 -18.19 -9.14
C PRO A 144 2.77 -16.87 -9.13
N VAL A 145 3.36 -15.83 -8.55
CA VAL A 145 2.76 -14.49 -8.51
C VAL A 145 3.70 -13.45 -9.09
N GLU A 146 3.13 -12.36 -9.59
CA GLU A 146 3.83 -11.33 -10.34
C GLU A 146 3.27 -9.95 -9.98
N THR A 147 4.12 -8.93 -10.07
CA THR A 147 3.67 -7.54 -10.03
C THR A 147 2.92 -7.20 -11.31
N VAL A 148 1.59 -7.16 -11.23
CA VAL A 148 0.73 -6.84 -12.39
C VAL A 148 0.68 -5.35 -12.74
N ALA A 149 1.01 -4.47 -11.79
CA ALA A 149 1.08 -3.03 -12.01
C ALA A 149 1.90 -2.34 -10.91
N SER A 150 2.39 -1.14 -11.21
CA SER A 150 3.01 -0.25 -10.22
C SER A 150 2.52 1.19 -10.41
N MET A 151 2.19 1.83 -9.29
CA MET A 151 1.65 3.18 -9.27
C MET A 151 2.42 4.06 -8.29
N ILE A 152 2.72 5.30 -8.69
CA ILE A 152 3.27 6.33 -7.82
C ILE A 152 2.38 7.57 -7.93
N ALA A 153 1.60 7.83 -6.88
CA ALA A 153 0.78 9.03 -6.79
C ALA A 153 1.60 10.20 -6.21
N LEU A 154 1.39 11.40 -6.76
CA LEU A 154 1.99 12.65 -6.31
C LEU A 154 0.85 13.66 -6.00
N PRO A 155 0.16 13.54 -4.85
CA PRO A 155 -1.07 14.29 -4.57
C PRO A 155 -0.91 15.81 -4.70
N ARG A 156 0.17 16.38 -4.15
CA ARG A 156 0.53 17.82 -4.27
C ARG A 156 0.67 18.32 -5.70
N LYS A 157 0.96 17.43 -6.65
CA LYS A 157 1.15 17.76 -8.06
C LYS A 157 -0.06 17.36 -8.91
N SER A 158 -1.11 16.81 -8.30
CA SER A 158 -2.26 16.20 -8.99
C SER A 158 -1.79 15.31 -10.14
N ARG A 159 -0.82 14.44 -9.87
CA ARG A 159 -0.14 13.62 -10.88
C ARG A 159 0.00 12.20 -10.41
N MET A 160 -0.05 11.27 -11.35
CA MET A 160 0.19 9.86 -11.12
C MET A 160 1.16 9.33 -12.16
N LEU A 161 2.03 8.41 -11.74
CA LEU A 161 2.82 7.60 -12.64
C LEU A 161 2.32 6.16 -12.56
N PHE A 162 2.19 5.50 -13.70
CA PHE A 162 1.65 4.14 -13.76
C PHE A 162 2.47 3.28 -14.74
N ALA A 163 2.79 2.07 -14.34
CA ALA A 163 3.37 1.02 -15.17
C ALA A 163 2.40 -0.19 -15.17
N GLU A 164 2.02 -0.64 -16.36
CA GLU A 164 1.18 -1.82 -16.58
C GLU A 164 2.08 -3.06 -16.68
N GLY A 165 2.32 -3.72 -15.54
CA GLY A 165 3.27 -4.82 -15.38
C GLY A 165 4.41 -4.51 -14.39
N PRO A 166 5.40 -5.41 -14.27
CA PRO A 166 6.55 -5.22 -13.39
C PRO A 166 7.33 -3.95 -13.77
N PRO A 167 7.51 -2.97 -12.87
CA PRO A 167 8.09 -1.67 -13.23
C PRO A 167 9.56 -1.73 -13.65
N CYS A 168 10.25 -2.86 -13.49
CA CYS A 168 11.60 -3.08 -14.01
C CYS A 168 11.63 -3.31 -15.54
N GLU A 169 10.55 -3.87 -16.09
CA GLU A 169 10.39 -4.18 -17.52
C GLU A 169 9.47 -3.17 -18.22
N HIS A 170 8.59 -2.52 -17.45
CA HIS A 170 7.58 -1.61 -17.97
C HIS A 170 7.89 -0.14 -17.59
N PRO A 171 7.83 0.80 -18.56
CA PRO A 171 8.06 2.20 -18.27
C PRO A 171 6.89 2.82 -17.49
N TYR A 172 7.20 3.81 -16.66
CA TYR A 172 6.16 4.64 -16.04
C TYR A 172 5.63 5.69 -17.02
N LEU A 173 4.36 5.59 -17.36
CA LEU A 173 3.60 6.65 -18.02
C LEU A 173 3.14 7.67 -16.98
N THR A 174 3.12 8.96 -17.35
CA THR A 174 2.71 10.04 -16.45
C THR A 174 1.33 10.57 -16.85
N PHE A 175 0.45 10.70 -15.86
CA PHE A 175 -0.91 11.19 -15.99
C PHE A 175 -1.11 12.42 -15.10
N ASP A 176 -1.53 13.53 -15.69
CA ASP A 176 -1.99 14.70 -14.94
C ASP A 176 -3.48 14.52 -14.62
N LEU A 177 -3.81 14.53 -13.33
CA LEU A 177 -5.16 14.32 -12.78
C LEU A 177 -5.94 15.63 -12.61
N GLY A 178 -5.29 16.77 -12.87
CA GLY A 178 -5.84 18.12 -12.70
C GLY A 178 -6.84 18.57 -13.78
N GLY A 179 -7.21 17.70 -14.71
CA GLY A 179 -8.35 17.93 -15.60
C GLY A 179 -9.57 17.25 -15.01
N GLY A 180 -10.55 18.03 -14.54
CA GLY A 180 -11.89 17.48 -14.29
C GLY A 180 -12.38 16.76 -15.55
N MET A 181 -13.11 15.66 -15.38
CA MET A 181 -13.92 15.15 -16.48
C MET A 181 -14.78 16.30 -17.02
N PRO A 182 -14.90 16.46 -18.35
CA PRO A 182 -15.84 17.42 -18.93
C PRO A 182 -17.29 17.16 -18.48
#